data_AF-A0A1Q9NMX5-F1
#
_entry.id   AF-A0A1Q9NMX5-F1
#
_cell.length_a   1.000
_cell.length_b   1.000
_cell.length_c   1.000
_cell.angle_alpha   90.00
_cell.angle_beta   90.00
_cell.angle_gamma   90.00
#
_symmetry.space_group_name_H-M   'P 1'
#
loop_
_entity.id
_entity.type
_entity.pdbx_description
1 polymer ?
#
loop_
_entity_poly.entity_id
_entity_poly.type
_entity_poly.pdbx_seq_one_letter_code
_entity_poly.pdbx_strand_id
1 'polypeptide(L)'
;MVSEEARNVLDTLQKVNRVMEDLIDLALGDETISRDEQELLFSINSNLQHYVKLTIEAVSDNIVTEEERAKLIAVGQKVINEAEKVAMKDSEISEDEKKLLESLITSIKELTPVA
;
A
#
# COMPACT_ATOMS: atom_id res chain seq x y z
N MET A 1 -4.44 20.94 21.09
CA MET A 1 -3.27 20.05 20.88
C MET A 1 -3.78 18.83 20.15
N VAL A 2 -3.14 18.43 19.05
CA VAL A 2 -3.45 17.17 18.36
C VAL A 2 -2.94 16.04 19.24
N SER A 3 -3.74 15.00 19.49
CA SER A 3 -3.31 13.85 20.27
C SER A 3 -2.21 13.07 19.55
N GLU A 4 -1.46 12.26 20.29
CA GLU A 4 -0.42 11.42 19.71
C GLU A 4 -0.99 10.40 18.71
N GLU A 5 -2.21 9.88 18.97
CA GLU A 5 -2.91 8.99 18.03
C GLU A 5 -3.18 9.70 16.71
N ALA A 6 -3.71 10.91 16.77
CA ALA A 6 -4.03 11.69 15.58
C ALA A 6 -2.77 12.04 14.79
N ARG A 7 -1.60 12.18 15.43
CA ARG A 7 -0.31 12.33 14.71
C ARG A 7 0.14 11.05 14.03
N ASN A 8 0.04 9.90 14.70
CA ASN A 8 0.44 8.61 14.13
C ASN A 8 -0.45 8.24 12.94
N VAL A 9 -1.77 8.44 13.05
CA VAL A 9 -2.71 8.25 11.94
C VAL A 9 -2.38 9.19 10.77
N LEU A 10 -2.10 10.47 11.06
CA LEU A 10 -1.76 11.45 10.02
C LEU A 10 -0.47 11.06 9.28
N ASP A 11 0.54 10.58 9.99
CA ASP A 11 1.80 10.09 9.42
C ASP A 11 1.56 8.86 8.52
N THR A 12 0.77 7.87 8.97
CA THR A 12 0.42 6.72 8.13
C THR A 12 -0.35 7.14 6.88
N LEU A 13 -1.33 8.04 7.01
CA LEU A 13 -2.08 8.58 5.87
C LEU A 13 -1.17 9.28 4.87
N GLN A 14 -0.23 10.10 5.35
CA GLN A 14 0.75 10.78 4.50
C GLN A 14 1.65 9.79 3.78
N LYS A 15 2.14 8.76 4.47
CA LYS A 15 2.95 7.71 3.85
C LYS A 15 2.16 6.95 2.80
N VAL A 16 0.93 6.52 3.10
CA VAL A 16 0.09 5.80 2.13
C VAL A 16 -0.22 6.65 0.89
N ASN A 17 -0.52 7.93 1.07
CA ASN A 17 -0.71 8.85 -0.06
C ASN A 17 0.56 8.96 -0.90
N ARG A 18 1.72 9.08 -0.26
CA ARG A 18 3.01 9.14 -0.95
C ARG A 18 3.30 7.87 -1.76
N VAL A 19 2.98 6.69 -1.21
CA VAL A 19 3.10 5.43 -1.97
C VAL A 19 2.25 5.46 -3.24
N MET A 20 1.01 5.97 -3.15
CA MET A 20 0.16 6.09 -4.33
C MET A 20 0.68 7.13 -5.33
N GLU A 21 1.19 8.26 -4.86
CA GLU A 21 1.81 9.28 -5.72
C GLU A 21 3.02 8.70 -6.46
N ASP A 22 3.93 8.03 -5.76
CA ASP A 22 5.13 7.41 -6.35
C ASP A 22 4.77 6.34 -7.39
N LEU A 23 3.70 5.56 -7.17
CA LEU A 23 3.22 4.56 -8.13
C LEU A 23 2.55 5.19 -9.36
N ILE A 24 1.79 6.27 -9.17
CA ILE A 24 1.18 7.01 -10.29
C ILE A 24 2.26 7.66 -11.14
N ASP A 25 3.26 8.29 -10.52
CA ASP A 25 4.38 8.91 -11.22
C ASP A 25 5.19 7.88 -12.01
N LEU A 26 5.37 6.67 -11.45
CA LEU A 26 6.03 5.57 -12.14
C LEU A 26 5.23 5.09 -13.36
N ALA A 27 3.90 4.94 -13.21
CA ALA A 27 3.01 4.55 -14.30
C ALA A 27 2.84 5.65 -15.36
N LEU A 28 3.14 6.91 -15.05
CA LEU A 28 3.16 8.03 -16.00
C LEU A 28 4.52 8.18 -16.71
N GLY A 29 5.52 7.38 -16.35
CA GLY A 29 6.88 7.50 -16.87
C GLY A 29 7.01 7.30 -18.39
N ASP A 30 6.06 6.61 -19.01
CA ASP A 30 5.95 6.39 -20.46
C ASP A 30 4.94 7.33 -21.15
N GLU A 31 4.51 8.39 -20.43
CA GLU A 31 3.51 9.38 -20.82
C GLU A 31 2.06 8.84 -20.94
N THR A 32 1.80 7.54 -20.76
CA THR A 32 0.45 6.96 -20.87
C THR A 32 0.23 5.76 -19.95
N ILE A 33 -0.62 5.91 -18.93
CA ILE A 33 -1.04 4.77 -18.10
C ILE A 33 -1.91 3.82 -18.93
N SER A 34 -1.43 2.59 -19.12
CA SER A 34 -2.15 1.52 -19.80
C SER A 34 -3.40 1.08 -19.01
N ARG A 35 -4.27 0.29 -19.65
CA ARG A 35 -5.46 -0.23 -18.97
C ARG A 35 -5.10 -1.18 -17.83
N ASP A 36 -4.09 -2.02 -18.02
CA ASP A 36 -3.70 -3.02 -17.02
C ASP A 36 -3.05 -2.34 -15.81
N GLU A 37 -2.24 -1.29 -16.03
CA GLU A 37 -1.71 -0.45 -14.95
C GLU A 37 -2.81 0.33 -14.21
N GLN A 38 -3.84 0.83 -14.92
CA GLN A 38 -5.00 1.44 -14.25
C GLN A 38 -5.72 0.43 -13.34
N GLU A 39 -5.93 -0.80 -13.81
CA GLU A 39 -6.54 -1.87 -13.03
C GLU A 39 -5.66 -2.22 -11.81
N LEU A 40 -4.34 -2.29 -12.00
CA LEU A 40 -3.35 -2.53 -10.94
C LEU A 40 -3.35 -1.41 -9.89
N LEU A 41 -3.20 -0.15 -10.31
CA LEU A 41 -3.23 1.02 -9.42
C LEU A 41 -4.54 1.13 -8.65
N PHE A 42 -5.67 0.84 -9.30
CA PHE A 42 -6.98 0.84 -8.65
C PHE A 42 -7.06 -0.24 -7.56
N SER A 43 -6.59 -1.46 -7.87
CA SER A 43 -6.51 -2.56 -6.90
C SER A 43 -5.63 -2.21 -5.69
N ILE A 44 -4.45 -1.63 -5.95
CA ILE A 44 -3.51 -1.20 -4.92
C ILE A 44 -4.16 -0.14 -4.01
N ASN A 45 -4.79 0.89 -4.60
CA ASN A 45 -5.44 1.96 -3.85
C ASN A 45 -6.56 1.43 -2.95
N SER A 46 -7.41 0.54 -3.47
CA SER A 46 -8.47 -0.09 -2.68
C SER A 46 -7.91 -0.86 -1.47
N ASN A 47 -6.79 -1.56 -1.67
CA ASN A 47 -6.13 -2.32 -0.62
C ASN A 47 -5.41 -1.43 0.42
N LEU A 48 -4.79 -0.34 -0.03
CA LEU A 48 -4.17 0.65 0.86
C LEU A 48 -5.21 1.38 1.72
N GLN A 49 -6.40 1.68 1.18
CA GLN A 49 -7.49 2.24 1.98
C GLN A 49 -7.94 1.29 3.10
N HIS A 50 -7.96 -0.02 2.82
CA HIS A 50 -8.26 -1.02 3.83
C HIS A 50 -7.15 -1.10 4.90
N TYR A 51 -5.89 -1.03 4.49
CA TYR A 51 -4.74 -0.94 5.41
C TYR A 51 -4.84 0.27 6.34
N VAL A 52 -5.15 1.45 5.78
CA VAL A 52 -5.35 2.68 6.56
C VAL A 52 -6.46 2.50 7.59
N LYS A 53 -7.59 1.92 7.19
CA LYS A 53 -8.72 1.68 8.10
C LYS A 53 -8.30 0.81 9.30
N LEU A 54 -7.60 -0.29 9.04
CA LEU A 54 -7.12 -1.18 10.09
C LEU A 54 -6.06 -0.53 10.97
N THR A 55 -5.22 0.34 10.41
CA THR A 55 -4.26 1.13 11.19
C THR A 55 -4.99 2.06 12.14
N ILE A 56 -6.02 2.77 11.67
CA ILE A 56 -6.83 3.67 12.50
C ILE A 56 -7.49 2.89 13.66
N GLU A 57 -8.02 1.69 13.38
CA GLU A 57 -8.60 0.82 14.40
C GLU A 57 -7.54 0.40 15.44
N ALA A 58 -6.36 -0.04 14.99
CA ALA A 58 -5.28 -0.53 15.85
C ALA A 58 -4.59 0.54 16.71
N VAL A 59 -4.71 1.83 16.36
CA VAL A 59 -4.14 2.93 17.16
C VAL A 59 -5.19 3.66 17.99
N SER A 60 -6.47 3.27 17.88
CA SER A 60 -7.58 3.96 18.56
C SER A 60 -7.59 3.79 20.08
N ASP A 61 -6.91 2.77 20.60
CA ASP A 61 -6.84 2.45 22.04
C ASP A 61 -5.46 2.76 22.67
N ASN A 62 -4.58 3.46 21.95
CA ASN A 62 -3.20 3.81 22.34
C ASN A 62 -2.23 2.62 22.54
N ILE A 63 -2.61 1.40 22.19
CA ILE A 63 -1.76 0.23 22.41
C ILE A 63 -1.81 -0.65 21.16
N VAL A 64 -0.80 -0.53 20.30
CA VAL A 64 -0.62 -1.52 19.23
C VAL A 64 -0.11 -2.82 19.87
N THR A 65 -1.00 -3.77 20.02
CA THR A 65 -0.68 -5.12 20.48
C THR A 65 0.10 -5.90 19.41
N GLU A 66 0.76 -6.97 19.82
CA GLU A 66 1.41 -7.89 18.87
C GLU A 66 0.42 -8.52 17.89
N GLU A 67 -0.84 -8.72 18.31
CA GLU A 67 -1.90 -9.22 17.43
C GLU A 67 -2.26 -8.20 16.34
N GLU A 68 -2.34 -6.92 16.70
CA GLU A 68 -2.60 -5.84 15.74
C GLU A 68 -1.42 -5.61 14.81
N ARG A 69 -0.19 -5.67 15.31
CA ARG A 69 1.01 -5.66 14.47
C ARG A 69 0.97 -6.80 13.46
N ALA A 70 0.66 -8.02 13.89
CA ALA A 70 0.54 -9.18 13.01
C ALA A 70 -0.57 -8.99 11.95
N LYS A 71 -1.71 -8.38 12.34
CA LYS A 71 -2.78 -8.03 11.39
C LYS A 71 -2.31 -7.03 10.34
N LEU A 72 -1.60 -5.97 10.74
CA LEU A 72 -1.07 -4.97 9.81
C LEU A 72 -0.06 -5.59 8.82
N ILE A 73 0.83 -6.45 9.30
CA ILE A 73 1.77 -7.21 8.44
C ILE A 73 1.00 -8.10 7.46
N ALA A 74 0.00 -8.84 7.94
CA ALA A 74 -0.81 -9.72 7.10
C ALA A 74 -1.58 -8.93 6.02
N VAL A 75 -2.05 -7.73 6.33
CA VAL A 75 -2.74 -6.86 5.37
C VAL A 75 -1.76 -6.28 4.36
N GLY A 76 -0.58 -5.83 4.78
CA GLY A 76 0.49 -5.40 3.88
C GLY A 76 0.86 -6.50 2.89
N GLN A 77 1.04 -7.73 3.37
CA GLN A 77 1.29 -8.89 2.50
C GLN A 77 0.11 -9.19 1.58
N LYS A 78 -1.12 -9.01 2.06
CA LYS A 78 -2.32 -9.16 1.23
C LYS A 78 -2.36 -8.13 0.10
N VAL A 79 -2.00 -6.88 0.36
CA VAL A 79 -1.90 -5.81 -0.66
C VAL A 79 -0.93 -6.24 -1.77
N ILE A 80 0.26 -6.73 -1.39
CA ILE A 80 1.26 -7.23 -2.34
C ILE A 80 0.71 -8.40 -3.15
N ASN A 81 0.17 -9.42 -2.49
CA ASN A 81 -0.34 -10.62 -3.17
C ASN A 81 -1.51 -10.33 -4.12
N GLU A 82 -2.36 -9.36 -3.79
CA GLU A 82 -3.47 -8.95 -4.66
C GLU A 82 -2.98 -8.12 -5.86
N ALA A 83 -2.00 -7.24 -5.64
CA ALA A 83 -1.36 -6.52 -6.74
C ALA A 83 -0.67 -7.48 -7.72
N GLU A 84 0.09 -8.46 -7.21
CA GLU A 84 0.71 -9.51 -8.04
C GLU A 84 -0.32 -10.29 -8.85
N LYS A 85 -1.46 -10.65 -8.26
CA LYS A 85 -2.54 -11.35 -8.98
C LYS A 85 -3.14 -10.52 -10.11
N VAL A 86 -3.25 -9.21 -9.95
CA VAL A 86 -3.78 -8.32 -10.99
C VAL A 86 -2.77 -8.19 -12.12
N ALA A 87 -1.49 -8.01 -11.80
CA ALA A 87 -0.41 -7.98 -12.79
C ALA A 87 -0.20 -9.31 -13.54
N MET A 88 -0.63 -10.45 -12.96
CA MET A 88 -0.53 -11.77 -13.61
C MET A 88 -1.77 -12.17 -14.44
N LYS A 89 -2.75 -11.27 -14.60
CA LYS A 89 -4.08 -11.61 -15.15
C LYS A 89 -4.03 -12.11 -16.60
N ASP A 90 -3.06 -11.67 -17.39
CA ASP A 90 -2.83 -12.06 -18.78
C ASP A 90 -1.71 -13.11 -18.94
N SER A 91 -1.26 -13.71 -17.83
CA SER A 91 -0.16 -14.69 -17.76
C SER A 91 1.25 -14.16 -18.06
N GLU A 92 1.44 -12.86 -18.27
CA GLU A 92 2.74 -12.22 -18.47
C GLU A 92 2.81 -10.87 -17.74
N ILE A 93 3.67 -10.74 -16.73
CA ILE A 93 3.90 -9.43 -16.10
C ILE A 93 4.81 -8.61 -17.02
N SER A 94 4.34 -7.44 -17.46
CA SER A 94 5.17 -6.50 -18.22
C SER A 94 6.29 -5.89 -17.36
N GLU A 95 7.32 -5.33 -18.00
CA GLU A 95 8.42 -4.69 -17.26
C GLU A 95 7.95 -3.47 -16.45
N ASP A 96 6.89 -2.77 -16.88
CA ASP A 96 6.36 -1.60 -16.16
C ASP A 96 5.49 -2.01 -14.96
N GLU A 97 4.65 -3.02 -15.11
CA GLU A 97 3.94 -3.64 -13.97
C GLU A 97 4.89 -4.23 -12.94
N LYS A 98 5.99 -4.84 -13.40
CA LYS A 98 7.03 -5.34 -12.50
C LYS A 98 7.67 -4.22 -11.68
N LYS A 99 7.99 -3.07 -12.29
CA LYS A 99 8.51 -1.91 -11.55
C LYS A 99 7.49 -1.39 -10.54
N LEU A 100 6.21 -1.33 -10.92
CA LEU A 100 5.12 -0.93 -10.01
C LEU A 100 5.03 -1.87 -8.80
N LEU A 101 5.11 -3.18 -9.01
CA LEU A 101 5.11 -4.16 -7.93
C LEU A 101 6.35 -4.04 -7.02
N GLU A 102 7.55 -3.88 -7.60
CA GLU A 102 8.78 -3.70 -6.83
C GLU A 102 8.74 -2.43 -5.97
N SER A 103 8.21 -1.34 -6.51
CA SER A 103 7.99 -0.07 -5.79
C SER A 103 6.98 -0.23 -4.66
N LEU A 104 5.85 -0.91 -4.92
CA LEU A 104 4.84 -1.22 -3.91
C LEU A 104 5.41 -2.06 -2.77
N ILE A 105 6.16 -3.12 -3.08
CA ILE A 105 6.75 -4.02 -2.08
C ILE A 105 7.69 -3.25 -1.15
N THR A 106 8.52 -2.37 -1.73
CA THR A 106 9.45 -1.53 -0.96
C THR A 106 8.69 -0.59 -0.04
N SER A 107 7.68 0.08 -0.59
CA SER A 107 6.80 1.01 0.14
C SER A 107 6.04 0.36 1.30
N ILE A 108 5.47 -0.83 1.11
CA ILE A 108 4.75 -1.56 2.15
C ILE A 108 5.71 -1.99 3.29
N LYS A 109 6.96 -2.34 2.96
CA LYS A 109 7.97 -2.67 3.98
C LYS A 109 8.39 -1.46 4.81
N GLU A 110 8.30 -0.25 4.27
CA GLU A 110 8.56 0.98 5.03
C GLU A 110 7.36 1.43 5.87
N LEU A 111 6.14 1.16 5.39
CA LEU A 111 4.89 1.41 6.11
C LEU A 111 4.74 0.51 7.34
N THR A 112 5.16 -0.74 7.22
CA THR A 112 5.05 -1.73 8.29
C THR A 112 6.38 -1.79 9.02
N PRO A 113 6.46 -1.54 10.35
CA PRO A 113 7.68 -1.79 11.09
C PRO A 113 7.91 -3.30 11.09
N VAL A 114 8.71 -3.77 10.13
CA VAL A 114 9.25 -5.13 10.10
C VAL A 114 10.05 -5.31 11.39
N ALA A 115 9.83 -6.46 12.05
CA ALA A 115 10.43 -6.83 13.33
C ALA A 115 11.94 -6.58 13.40
#